data_AF-A0AAY5KEH6-F1
#
_entry.id   AF-A0AAY5KEH6-F1
#
_cell.length_a   1.000
_cell.length_b   1.000
_cell.length_c   1.000
_cell.angle_alpha   90.00
_cell.angle_beta   90.00
_cell.angle_gamma   90.00
#
_symmetry.space_group_name_H-M   'P 1'
#
loop_
_entity.id
_entity.type
_entity.pdbx_description
1 polymer ?
#
loop_
_entity_poly.entity_id
_entity_poly.type
_entity_poly.pdbx_seq_one_letter_code
_entity_poly.pdbx_strand_id
1 'polypeptide(L)'
;MFRMSLEPVQVMLGKSIPMETNVIASANGDSKGPWEGKDEFDQENLGLTTKPQLVSIQRRARKVEGGIFFPKPENAVTVAVSSRVLFRTETEQMVYVQKGVEEYLRYQVEHENEPFAPGPAFSFVKALEEVNARLRELYPESEELFDIVLVTYNHAAVGVRLINTINHHNLFIERFCMTGGSSPIGYLKAWHTNLYLSADAEKVREALAEGIAAATMFMSEKLTEVSQTQLRVAFDGDAVLFSDESERIFKTQGLDGFFQHERDNEDVLLDRGPLKDFLASLGKLQKKFYAKGHRLDCPIRTYLVTARSAASSGIRALKTLRAWGLETDEALFLAGAPKGPMLDKIRPHIYFDDQMFHVEGAAEMGTVAAHVPYGIAQKYPHKKSSKAGK
;
A
#
# COMPACT_ATOMS: atom_id res chain seq x y z
N MET A 1 41.03 43.20 -12.66
CA MET A 1 40.16 43.85 -11.65
C MET A 1 38.78 44.02 -12.28
N PHE A 2 37.89 43.05 -12.10
CA PHE A 2 36.47 43.16 -12.45
C PHE A 2 35.69 42.43 -11.37
N ARG A 3 34.91 43.21 -10.63
CA ARG A 3 34.07 42.78 -9.51
C ARG A 3 32.70 42.44 -10.11
N MET A 4 32.30 41.17 -10.13
CA MET A 4 30.91 40.81 -10.42
C MET A 4 30.17 40.63 -9.10
N SER A 5 29.22 41.55 -8.88
CA SER A 5 28.24 41.54 -7.79
C SER A 5 27.18 40.48 -8.09
N LEU A 6 26.98 39.53 -7.18
CA LEU A 6 25.82 38.63 -7.19
C LEU A 6 24.83 39.15 -6.14
N GLU A 7 23.73 39.73 -6.59
CA GLU A 7 22.58 40.01 -5.73
C GLU A 7 21.79 38.70 -5.47
N PRO A 8 21.23 38.52 -4.26
CA PRO A 8 20.42 37.36 -3.93
C PRO A 8 19.04 37.42 -4.60
N VAL A 9 18.65 36.28 -5.19
CA VAL A 9 17.33 36.07 -5.81
C VAL A 9 16.22 36.20 -4.76
N GLN A 10 15.32 37.17 -4.99
CA GLN A 10 14.10 37.38 -4.20
C GLN A 10 13.12 36.21 -4.36
N VAL A 11 12.78 35.57 -3.23
CA VAL A 11 11.69 34.61 -3.14
C VAL A 11 10.36 35.37 -3.18
N MET A 12 9.63 35.22 -4.29
CA MET A 12 8.26 35.74 -4.43
C MET A 12 7.33 34.95 -3.51
N LEU A 13 6.80 35.60 -2.47
CA LEU A 13 5.65 35.11 -1.69
C LEU A 13 4.43 35.00 -2.62
N GLY A 14 4.11 33.78 -3.03
CA GLY A 14 2.83 33.45 -3.65
C GLY A 14 1.70 33.58 -2.65
N LYS A 15 0.70 34.39 -2.99
CA LYS A 15 -0.54 34.57 -2.23
C LYS A 15 -1.28 33.23 -2.07
N SER A 16 -1.52 32.85 -0.83
CA SER A 16 -2.34 31.70 -0.44
C SER A 16 -3.81 31.92 -0.80
N ILE A 17 -4.36 31.05 -1.64
CA ILE A 17 -5.80 30.84 -1.79
C ILE A 17 -6.18 29.74 -0.78
N PRO A 18 -7.08 29.96 0.19
CA PRO A 18 -7.46 28.92 1.13
C PRO A 18 -8.42 27.96 0.42
N MET A 19 -7.95 26.74 0.13
CA MET A 19 -8.82 25.59 -0.11
C MET A 19 -8.89 24.82 1.20
N GLU A 20 -10.05 24.86 1.86
CA GLU A 20 -10.31 24.09 3.07
C GLU A 20 -10.26 22.60 2.76
N THR A 21 -9.15 21.95 3.08
CA THR A 21 -9.07 20.49 3.18
C THR A 21 -9.63 20.08 4.53
N ASN A 22 -10.90 19.66 4.55
CA ASN A 22 -11.51 19.02 5.71
C ASN A 22 -10.86 17.64 5.93
N VAL A 23 -9.78 17.61 6.71
CA VAL A 23 -9.26 16.39 7.32
C VAL A 23 -10.24 16.00 8.43
N ILE A 24 -11.22 15.17 8.10
CA ILE A 24 -12.13 14.59 9.09
C ILE A 24 -11.36 13.51 9.84
N ALA A 25 -11.12 13.76 11.13
CA ALA A 25 -10.55 12.79 12.04
C ALA A 25 -11.31 11.46 11.97
N SER A 26 -10.56 10.36 11.81
CA SER A 26 -11.06 9.01 11.99
C SER A 26 -11.65 8.88 13.40
N ALA A 27 -12.97 8.86 13.50
CA ALA A 27 -13.67 8.52 14.72
C ALA A 27 -13.59 7.01 14.92
N ASN A 28 -12.59 6.57 15.68
CA ASN A 28 -12.60 5.34 16.47
C ASN A 28 -11.56 5.49 17.59
N GLY A 29 -11.89 6.39 18.53
CA GLY A 29 -11.34 6.33 19.88
C GLY A 29 -12.19 5.35 20.70
N ASP A 30 -11.53 4.47 21.44
CA ASP A 30 -12.09 3.48 22.35
C ASP A 30 -13.35 3.96 23.09
N SER A 31 -14.51 3.42 22.71
CA SER A 31 -15.68 3.37 23.58
C SER A 31 -15.87 1.93 24.03
N LYS A 32 -15.32 1.61 25.21
CA LYS A 32 -15.66 0.39 25.95
C LYS A 32 -17.13 0.47 26.37
N GLY A 33 -18.01 -0.14 25.60
CA GLY A 33 -19.34 -0.57 26.06
C GLY A 33 -19.29 -2.08 26.38
N PRO A 34 -19.78 -2.53 27.56
CA PRO A 34 -19.80 -3.95 27.87
C PRO A 34 -20.91 -4.64 27.08
N TRP A 35 -20.53 -5.61 26.24
CA TRP A 35 -21.46 -6.54 25.62
C TRP A 35 -21.82 -7.65 26.60
N GLU A 36 -22.70 -7.36 27.55
CA GLU A 36 -23.49 -8.39 28.24
C GLU A 36 -24.97 -8.06 28.05
N GLY A 37 -25.54 -8.67 27.02
CA GLY A 37 -26.97 -8.69 26.74
C GLY A 37 -27.25 -9.89 25.85
N LYS A 38 -27.80 -10.95 26.44
CA LYS A 38 -28.39 -12.07 25.70
C LYS A 38 -29.67 -11.55 25.04
N ASP A 39 -29.58 -11.12 23.79
CA ASP A 39 -30.77 -10.98 22.94
C ASP A 39 -30.58 -11.90 21.74
N GLU A 40 -31.49 -12.86 21.62
CA GLU A 40 -31.58 -13.77 20.48
C GLU A 40 -31.75 -12.98 19.18
N PHE A 41 -31.00 -13.39 18.17
CA PHE A 41 -30.91 -12.75 16.87
C PHE A 41 -32.20 -13.02 16.07
N ASP A 42 -33.23 -12.19 16.24
CA ASP A 42 -34.47 -12.32 15.47
C ASP A 42 -34.28 -11.78 14.04
N GLN A 43 -34.18 -12.71 13.07
CA GLN A 43 -34.06 -12.41 11.64
C GLN A 43 -35.30 -11.71 11.03
N GLU A 44 -36.41 -11.59 11.77
CA GLU A 44 -37.69 -11.11 11.23
C GLU A 44 -37.88 -9.58 11.23
N ASN A 45 -37.04 -8.80 11.91
CA ASN A 45 -37.22 -7.33 12.01
C ASN A 45 -36.58 -6.50 10.89
N LEU A 46 -36.03 -7.12 9.84
CA LEU A 46 -35.42 -6.41 8.71
C LEU A 46 -36.40 -5.92 7.63
N GLY A 47 -37.71 -6.16 7.75
CA GLY A 47 -38.71 -5.58 6.84
C GLY A 47 -38.46 -5.89 5.34
N LEU A 48 -37.83 -7.03 5.03
CA LEU A 48 -37.54 -7.48 3.68
C LEU A 48 -38.80 -8.06 3.01
N THR A 49 -39.73 -7.20 2.59
CA THR A 49 -40.92 -7.61 1.82
C THR A 49 -40.70 -7.54 0.31
N THR A 50 -39.54 -7.96 -0.18
CA THR A 50 -39.33 -8.28 -1.59
C THR A 50 -38.49 -9.54 -1.68
N LYS A 51 -39.09 -10.61 -2.24
CA LYS A 51 -38.33 -11.81 -2.60
C LYS A 51 -37.14 -11.36 -3.48
N PRO A 52 -35.89 -11.72 -3.15
CA PRO A 52 -34.76 -11.36 -4.00
C PRO A 52 -35.02 -11.91 -5.40
N GLN A 53 -34.92 -11.04 -6.41
CA GLN A 53 -34.93 -11.49 -7.80
C GLN A 53 -33.73 -12.41 -7.98
N LEU A 54 -34.01 -13.69 -8.24
CA LEU A 54 -33.00 -14.66 -8.63
C LEU A 54 -32.45 -14.25 -10.00
N VAL A 55 -31.47 -13.35 -10.03
CA VAL A 55 -30.64 -13.17 -11.21
C VAL A 55 -29.76 -14.39 -11.27
N SER A 56 -29.97 -15.25 -12.27
CA SER A 56 -29.13 -16.41 -12.52
C SER A 56 -27.74 -15.93 -12.95
N ILE A 57 -26.90 -15.54 -11.99
CA ILE A 57 -25.46 -15.44 -12.22
C ILE A 57 -25.04 -16.88 -12.49
N GLN A 58 -24.82 -17.21 -13.77
CA GLN A 58 -24.13 -18.44 -14.13
C GLN A 58 -22.76 -18.37 -13.47
N ARG A 59 -22.64 -18.99 -12.28
CA ARG A 59 -21.36 -19.28 -11.66
C ARG A 59 -20.61 -20.12 -12.67
N ARG A 60 -19.71 -19.51 -13.44
CA ARG A 60 -18.68 -20.27 -14.15
C ARG A 60 -17.88 -20.94 -13.04
N ALA A 61 -18.19 -22.21 -12.79
CA ALA A 61 -17.26 -23.09 -12.11
C ALA A 61 -15.93 -22.90 -12.83
N ARG A 62 -14.91 -22.37 -12.14
CA ARG A 62 -13.58 -22.20 -12.70
C ARG A 62 -13.10 -23.59 -13.07
N LYS A 63 -13.27 -23.97 -14.34
CA LYS A 63 -12.84 -25.26 -14.86
C LYS A 63 -11.33 -25.14 -15.07
N VAL A 64 -10.59 -25.41 -14.00
CA VAL A 64 -9.13 -25.47 -14.03
C VAL A 64 -8.78 -26.96 -14.04
N GLU A 65 -8.41 -27.49 -15.21
CA GLU A 65 -7.87 -28.84 -15.31
C GLU A 65 -6.59 -28.93 -14.46
N GLY A 66 -6.51 -29.88 -13.53
CA GLY A 66 -5.34 -30.10 -12.67
C GLY A 66 -5.50 -29.79 -11.18
N GLY A 67 -6.66 -29.31 -10.72
CA GLY A 67 -6.87 -28.97 -9.30
C GLY A 67 -6.18 -27.66 -8.92
N ILE A 68 -6.82 -26.86 -8.06
CA ILE A 68 -6.23 -25.59 -7.61
C ILE A 68 -5.29 -25.86 -6.45
N PHE A 69 -3.99 -25.76 -6.69
CA PHE A 69 -2.99 -25.78 -5.63
C PHE A 69 -2.86 -24.39 -5.01
N PHE A 70 -3.30 -24.26 -3.75
CA PHE A 70 -3.13 -23.05 -2.95
C PHE A 70 -1.80 -23.12 -2.20
N PRO A 71 -0.98 -22.06 -2.26
CA PRO A 71 0.26 -22.04 -1.50
C PRO A 71 -0.06 -22.07 0.00
N LYS A 72 0.74 -22.79 0.77
CA LYS A 72 0.62 -22.70 2.23
C LYS A 72 1.07 -21.32 2.69
N PRO A 73 0.42 -20.72 3.71
CA PRO A 73 0.74 -19.37 4.16
C PRO A 73 2.22 -19.16 4.49
N GLU A 74 2.89 -20.16 5.07
CA GLU A 74 4.30 -20.11 5.45
C GLU A 74 5.28 -20.04 4.25
N ASN A 75 4.84 -20.43 3.06
CA ASN A 75 5.67 -20.47 1.84
C ASN A 75 5.33 -19.34 0.87
N ALA A 76 4.13 -18.77 0.97
CA ALA A 76 3.64 -17.72 0.12
C ALA A 76 4.24 -16.35 0.46
N VAL A 77 4.18 -15.43 -0.49
CA VAL A 77 4.32 -13.99 -0.23
C VAL A 77 2.91 -13.43 -0.02
N THR A 78 2.48 -13.34 1.23
CA THR A 78 1.13 -12.90 1.59
C THR A 78 1.02 -11.38 1.49
N VAL A 79 0.12 -10.92 0.62
CA VAL A 79 -0.23 -9.51 0.42
C VAL A 79 -1.67 -9.30 0.87
N ALA A 80 -1.84 -8.62 2.00
CA ALA A 80 -3.14 -8.25 2.53
C ALA A 80 -3.55 -6.87 2.01
N VAL A 81 -4.74 -6.77 1.43
CA VAL A 81 -5.29 -5.52 0.88
C VAL A 81 -6.64 -5.25 1.52
N SER A 82 -6.85 -4.02 1.99
CA SER A 82 -8.17 -3.66 2.51
C SER A 82 -9.20 -3.48 1.38
N SER A 83 -10.47 -3.80 1.66
CA SER A 83 -11.54 -3.65 0.66
C SER A 83 -11.64 -2.24 0.10
N ARG A 84 -11.32 -1.22 0.92
CA ARG A 84 -11.34 0.21 0.57
C ARG A 84 -10.19 0.64 -0.33
N VAL A 85 -9.14 -0.17 -0.52
CA VAL A 85 -8.08 0.14 -1.50
C VAL A 85 -8.19 -0.74 -2.74
N LEU A 86 -8.76 -1.93 -2.61
CA LEU A 86 -9.00 -2.81 -3.75
C LEU A 86 -10.18 -2.31 -4.60
N PHE A 87 -11.21 -1.78 -3.95
CA PHE A 87 -12.43 -1.31 -4.59
C PHE A 87 -12.80 0.10 -4.15
N ARG A 88 -13.50 0.81 -5.02
CA ARG A 88 -14.14 2.10 -4.73
C ARG A 88 -15.42 1.86 -3.95
N THR A 89 -15.43 2.31 -2.70
CA THR A 89 -16.54 2.15 -1.74
C THR A 89 -16.89 3.48 -1.05
N GLU A 90 -16.61 4.61 -1.69
CA GLU A 90 -16.76 5.96 -1.15
C GLU A 90 -18.23 6.25 -0.84
N THR A 91 -19.14 5.88 -1.75
CA THR A 91 -20.60 6.02 -1.56
C THR A 91 -21.07 5.23 -0.34
N GLU A 92 -20.64 3.99 -0.20
CA GLU A 92 -20.99 3.12 0.91
C GLU A 92 -20.42 3.65 2.23
N GLN A 93 -19.20 4.18 2.21
CA GLN A 93 -18.59 4.83 3.36
C GLN A 93 -19.39 6.05 3.79
N MET A 94 -19.91 6.86 2.85
CA MET A 94 -20.79 7.99 3.18
C MET A 94 -22.08 7.52 3.85
N VAL A 95 -22.70 6.44 3.37
CA VAL A 95 -23.89 5.86 4.01
C VAL A 95 -23.59 5.46 5.45
N TYR A 96 -22.47 4.76 5.70
CA TYR A 96 -22.05 4.38 7.04
C TYR A 96 -21.84 5.59 7.96
N VAL A 97 -21.09 6.59 7.50
CA VAL A 97 -20.75 7.78 8.30
C VAL A 97 -21.99 8.62 8.62
N GLN A 98 -22.91 8.77 7.66
CA GLN A 98 -24.07 9.65 7.82
C GLN A 98 -25.27 8.96 8.49
N LYS A 99 -25.47 7.66 8.25
CA LYS A 99 -26.70 6.96 8.60
C LYS A 99 -26.47 5.76 9.55
N GLY A 100 -25.22 5.46 9.87
CA GLY A 100 -24.86 4.40 10.81
C GLY A 100 -24.85 3.00 10.20
N VAL A 101 -24.58 2.00 11.06
CA VAL A 101 -24.31 0.62 10.64
C VAL A 101 -25.53 -0.07 10.03
N GLU A 102 -26.73 0.09 10.60
CA GLU A 102 -27.93 -0.62 10.13
C GLU A 102 -28.30 -0.24 8.69
N GLU A 103 -28.30 1.05 8.41
CA GLU A 103 -28.59 1.56 7.06
C GLU A 103 -27.51 1.15 6.06
N TYR A 104 -26.25 1.15 6.50
CA TYR A 104 -25.14 0.67 5.70
C TYR A 104 -25.30 -0.82 5.35
N LEU A 105 -25.70 -1.66 6.30
CA LEU A 105 -25.95 -3.09 6.05
C LEU A 105 -27.10 -3.28 5.07
N ARG A 106 -28.22 -2.57 5.26
CA ARG A 106 -29.35 -2.63 4.32
C ARG A 106 -28.92 -2.21 2.92
N TYR A 107 -28.18 -1.11 2.79
CA TYR A 107 -27.66 -0.63 1.52
C TYR A 107 -26.78 -1.70 0.83
N GLN A 108 -25.89 -2.36 1.58
CA GLN A 108 -25.01 -3.41 1.03
C GLN A 108 -25.79 -4.63 0.52
N VAL A 109 -26.87 -5.02 1.21
CA VAL A 109 -27.74 -6.13 0.79
C VAL A 109 -28.55 -5.76 -0.45
N GLU A 110 -29.15 -4.57 -0.47
CA GLU A 110 -29.93 -4.10 -1.63
C GLU A 110 -29.10 -4.02 -2.92
N HIS A 111 -27.80 -3.72 -2.79
CA HIS A 111 -26.88 -3.55 -3.91
C HIS A 111 -25.91 -4.75 -4.05
N GLU A 112 -26.21 -5.92 -3.47
CA GLU A 112 -25.27 -7.05 -3.39
C GLU A 112 -24.79 -7.58 -4.75
N ASN A 113 -25.57 -7.37 -5.80
CA ASN A 113 -25.27 -7.78 -7.17
C ASN A 113 -24.68 -6.64 -8.03
N GLU A 114 -24.49 -5.46 -7.45
CA GLU A 114 -23.86 -4.31 -8.10
C GLU A 114 -22.37 -4.28 -7.76
N PRO A 115 -21.49 -4.66 -8.69
CA PRO A 115 -20.06 -4.77 -8.40
C PRO A 115 -19.43 -3.40 -8.16
N PHE A 116 -18.50 -3.32 -7.22
CA PHE A 116 -17.73 -2.09 -7.00
C PHE A 116 -16.79 -1.79 -8.17
N ALA A 117 -16.54 -0.51 -8.41
CA ALA A 117 -15.51 -0.09 -9.35
C ALA A 117 -14.09 -0.39 -8.81
N PRO A 118 -13.11 -0.63 -9.69
CA PRO A 118 -11.70 -0.81 -9.31
C PRO A 118 -11.14 0.35 -8.46
N GLY A 119 -10.47 0.00 -7.37
CA GLY A 119 -9.72 0.93 -6.52
C GLY A 119 -8.23 1.02 -6.89
N PRO A 120 -7.43 1.83 -6.15
CA PRO A 120 -6.03 2.09 -6.45
C PRO A 120 -5.12 0.85 -6.37
N ALA A 121 -5.47 -0.16 -5.56
CA ALA A 121 -4.70 -1.40 -5.46
C ALA A 121 -5.05 -2.42 -6.55
N PHE A 122 -6.08 -2.16 -7.37
CA PHE A 122 -6.62 -3.15 -8.30
C PHE A 122 -5.61 -3.61 -9.35
N SER A 123 -4.94 -2.66 -10.02
CA SER A 123 -3.92 -2.97 -11.03
C SER A 123 -2.73 -3.70 -10.42
N PHE A 124 -2.32 -3.33 -9.21
CA PHE A 124 -1.28 -4.03 -8.46
C PHE A 124 -1.66 -5.50 -8.20
N VAL A 125 -2.89 -5.76 -7.73
CA VAL A 125 -3.38 -7.13 -7.51
C VAL A 125 -3.41 -7.94 -8.82
N LYS A 126 -3.88 -7.36 -9.93
CA LYS A 126 -3.82 -8.01 -11.25
C LYS A 126 -2.39 -8.37 -11.67
N ALA A 127 -1.43 -7.49 -11.40
CA ALA A 127 -0.03 -7.77 -11.71
C ALA A 127 0.55 -8.90 -10.84
N LEU A 128 0.17 -9.00 -9.56
CA LEU A 128 0.55 -10.14 -8.71
C LEU A 128 0.01 -11.46 -9.26
N GLU A 129 -1.25 -11.48 -9.72
CA GLU A 129 -1.86 -12.65 -10.36
C GLU A 129 -1.13 -13.05 -11.65
N GLU A 130 -0.72 -12.08 -12.46
CA GLU A 130 0.06 -12.33 -13.68
C GLU A 130 1.42 -12.95 -13.36
N VAL A 131 2.12 -12.47 -12.32
CA VAL A 131 3.36 -13.10 -11.87
C VAL A 131 3.09 -14.55 -11.44
N ASN A 132 2.01 -14.78 -10.69
CA ASN A 132 1.63 -16.13 -10.26
C ASN A 132 1.35 -17.07 -11.44
N ALA A 133 0.67 -16.58 -12.49
CA ALA A 133 0.42 -17.35 -13.70
C ALA A 133 1.74 -17.80 -14.35
N ARG A 134 2.67 -16.86 -14.57
CA ARG A 134 4.00 -17.16 -15.12
C ARG A 134 4.83 -18.08 -14.22
N LEU A 135 4.75 -17.94 -12.90
CA LEU A 135 5.42 -18.84 -11.97
C LEU A 135 4.87 -20.26 -12.09
N ARG A 136 3.55 -20.44 -12.21
CA ARG A 136 2.92 -21.76 -12.37
C ARG A 136 3.26 -22.42 -13.71
N GLU A 137 3.43 -21.64 -14.78
CA GLU A 137 3.92 -22.19 -16.06
C GLU A 137 5.32 -22.80 -15.92
N LEU A 138 6.21 -22.14 -15.17
CA LEU A 138 7.59 -22.60 -14.97
C LEU A 138 7.73 -23.65 -13.84
N TYR A 139 6.84 -23.58 -12.85
CA TYR A 139 6.83 -24.39 -11.65
C TYR A 139 5.38 -24.73 -11.21
N PRO A 140 4.73 -25.72 -11.86
CA PRO A 140 3.32 -26.04 -11.63
C PRO A 140 2.96 -26.32 -10.16
N GLU A 141 3.86 -26.97 -9.43
CA GLU A 141 3.68 -27.38 -8.02
C GLU A 141 4.28 -26.38 -7.01
N SER A 142 4.66 -25.17 -7.45
CA SER A 142 5.30 -24.20 -6.57
C SER A 142 4.31 -23.63 -5.55
N GLU A 143 4.65 -23.75 -4.26
CA GLU A 143 3.95 -23.03 -3.20
C GLU A 143 4.48 -21.59 -3.01
N GLU A 144 5.62 -21.22 -3.61
CA GLU A 144 6.19 -19.88 -3.48
C GLU A 144 5.56 -18.95 -4.52
N LEU A 145 4.36 -18.49 -4.20
CA LEU A 145 3.52 -17.61 -5.01
C LEU A 145 3.06 -16.42 -4.15
N PHE A 146 2.49 -15.40 -4.77
CA PHE A 146 1.71 -14.41 -4.03
C PHE A 146 0.40 -15.02 -3.52
N ASP A 147 0.09 -14.78 -2.25
CA ASP A 147 -1.20 -15.09 -1.65
C ASP A 147 -1.91 -13.78 -1.30
N ILE A 148 -2.99 -13.49 -2.01
CA ILE A 148 -3.72 -12.22 -1.86
C ILE A 148 -4.87 -12.44 -0.89
N VAL A 149 -4.87 -11.65 0.19
CA VAL A 149 -5.88 -11.73 1.24
C VAL A 149 -6.69 -10.44 1.27
N LEU A 150 -8.01 -10.52 1.11
CA LEU A 150 -8.88 -9.38 1.31
C LEU A 150 -9.15 -9.17 2.79
N VAL A 151 -8.96 -7.94 3.26
CA VAL A 151 -9.26 -7.55 4.65
C VAL A 151 -10.36 -6.50 4.68
N THR A 152 -11.39 -6.72 5.48
CA THR A 152 -12.41 -5.72 5.73
C THR A 152 -12.78 -5.67 7.20
N TYR A 153 -13.03 -4.45 7.65
CA TYR A 153 -13.50 -4.15 8.99
C TYR A 153 -15.01 -4.31 9.11
N ASN A 154 -15.69 -4.51 7.99
CA ASN A 154 -17.14 -4.52 7.93
C ASN A 154 -17.72 -5.84 8.46
N HIS A 155 -19.01 -5.80 8.77
CA HIS A 155 -19.77 -6.97 9.16
C HIS A 155 -19.80 -8.03 8.04
N ALA A 156 -19.88 -9.31 8.42
CA ALA A 156 -19.89 -10.44 7.48
C ALA A 156 -21.01 -10.37 6.43
N ALA A 157 -22.13 -9.72 6.76
CA ALA A 157 -23.25 -9.51 5.84
C ALA A 157 -22.86 -8.75 4.56
N VAL A 158 -21.80 -7.94 4.59
CA VAL A 158 -21.29 -7.22 3.41
C VAL A 158 -20.46 -8.13 2.48
N GLY A 159 -20.13 -9.34 2.94
CA GLY A 159 -19.23 -10.26 2.25
C GLY A 159 -19.75 -10.70 0.89
N VAL A 160 -21.07 -10.82 0.72
CA VAL A 160 -21.70 -11.26 -0.54
C VAL A 160 -21.36 -10.30 -1.68
N ARG A 161 -21.53 -8.99 -1.46
CA ARG A 161 -21.22 -7.97 -2.48
C ARG A 161 -19.74 -7.95 -2.85
N LEU A 162 -18.85 -8.14 -1.86
CA LEU A 162 -17.41 -8.23 -2.09
C LEU A 162 -17.04 -9.47 -2.92
N ILE A 163 -17.61 -10.62 -2.61
CA ILE A 163 -17.41 -11.87 -3.36
C ILE A 163 -17.95 -11.73 -4.79
N ASN A 164 -19.15 -11.16 -4.95
CA ASN A 164 -19.73 -10.88 -6.26
C ASN A 164 -18.86 -9.94 -7.08
N THR A 165 -18.30 -8.90 -6.45
CA THR A 165 -17.37 -7.97 -7.09
C THR A 165 -16.07 -8.66 -7.53
N ILE A 166 -15.47 -9.49 -6.67
CA ILE A 166 -14.27 -10.29 -6.99
C ILE A 166 -14.52 -11.21 -8.18
N ASN A 167 -15.66 -11.90 -8.19
CA ASN A 167 -16.06 -12.76 -9.30
C ASN A 167 -16.33 -11.96 -10.57
N HIS A 168 -16.98 -10.80 -10.48
CA HIS A 168 -17.25 -9.92 -11.62
C HIS A 168 -15.95 -9.47 -12.31
N HIS A 169 -14.93 -9.12 -11.50
CA HIS A 169 -13.62 -8.67 -11.99
C HIS A 169 -12.63 -9.80 -12.29
N ASN A 170 -13.06 -11.06 -12.13
CA ASN A 170 -12.21 -12.25 -12.28
C ASN A 170 -10.90 -12.15 -11.46
N LEU A 171 -11.00 -11.72 -10.19
CA LEU A 171 -9.87 -11.73 -9.26
C LEU A 171 -9.76 -13.10 -8.59
N PHE A 172 -8.54 -13.58 -8.44
CA PHE A 172 -8.18 -14.82 -7.75
C PHE A 172 -7.88 -14.53 -6.28
N ILE A 173 -8.93 -14.28 -5.51
CA ILE A 173 -8.86 -14.03 -4.06
C ILE A 173 -9.78 -15.02 -3.37
N GLU A 174 -9.21 -15.92 -2.58
CA GLU A 174 -9.95 -16.97 -1.88
C GLU A 174 -9.95 -16.78 -0.35
N ARG A 175 -9.06 -15.93 0.15
CA ARG A 175 -8.90 -15.68 1.59
C ARG A 175 -9.45 -14.31 1.95
N PHE A 176 -10.35 -14.32 2.93
CA PHE A 176 -11.05 -13.14 3.41
C PHE A 176 -10.92 -13.02 4.93
N CYS A 177 -10.73 -11.79 5.40
CA CYS A 177 -10.86 -11.40 6.79
C CYS A 177 -12.01 -10.41 6.92
N MET A 178 -13.02 -10.74 7.70
CA MET A 178 -14.10 -9.82 8.06
C MET A 178 -14.17 -9.73 9.57
N THR A 179 -13.74 -8.61 10.15
CA THR A 179 -13.53 -8.51 11.60
C THR A 179 -14.70 -7.88 12.36
N GLY A 180 -15.75 -7.43 11.67
CA GLY A 180 -16.94 -6.84 12.31
C GLY A 180 -16.61 -5.65 13.23
N GLY A 181 -15.60 -4.86 12.88
CA GLY A 181 -15.13 -3.69 13.63
C GLY A 181 -13.87 -3.91 14.46
N SER A 182 -13.46 -5.17 14.70
CA SER A 182 -12.23 -5.47 15.43
C SER A 182 -10.97 -5.19 14.60
N SER A 183 -9.83 -4.92 15.25
CA SER A 183 -8.57 -4.69 14.53
C SER A 183 -8.08 -5.98 13.83
N PRO A 184 -7.69 -5.94 12.54
CA PRO A 184 -7.26 -7.12 11.79
C PRO A 184 -5.82 -7.52 12.07
N ILE A 185 -5.06 -6.72 12.81
CA ILE A 185 -3.60 -6.84 12.93
C ILE A 185 -3.17 -8.21 13.50
N GLY A 186 -3.92 -8.74 14.47
CA GLY A 186 -3.66 -10.08 15.00
C GLY A 186 -3.77 -11.18 13.93
N TYR A 187 -4.76 -11.06 13.03
CA TYR A 187 -4.91 -11.97 11.89
C TYR A 187 -3.81 -11.77 10.85
N LEU A 188 -3.43 -10.53 10.55
CA LEU A 188 -2.33 -10.23 9.64
C LEU A 188 -1.02 -10.90 10.12
N LYS A 189 -0.75 -10.83 11.42
CA LYS A 189 0.41 -11.47 12.04
C LYS A 189 0.34 -13.00 11.96
N ALA A 190 -0.81 -13.59 12.27
CA ALA A 190 -1.03 -15.02 12.19
C ALA A 190 -0.90 -15.59 10.76
N TRP A 191 -1.14 -14.75 9.74
CA TRP A 191 -0.96 -15.12 8.34
C TRP A 191 0.42 -14.87 7.77
N HIS A 192 1.38 -14.44 8.60
CA HIS A 192 2.73 -14.10 8.15
C HIS A 192 2.73 -13.06 7.01
N THR A 193 1.83 -12.07 7.10
CA THR A 193 1.65 -11.03 6.08
C THR A 193 2.97 -10.33 5.75
N ASN A 194 3.37 -10.37 4.48
CA ASN A 194 4.57 -9.71 4.00
C ASN A 194 4.33 -8.24 3.63
N LEU A 195 3.11 -7.88 3.24
CA LEU A 195 2.70 -6.50 2.95
C LEU A 195 1.23 -6.29 3.28
N TYR A 196 0.92 -5.22 4.01
CA TYR A 196 -0.45 -4.76 4.26
C TYR A 196 -0.70 -3.39 3.63
N LEU A 197 -1.73 -3.30 2.78
CA LEU A 197 -2.15 -2.07 2.12
C LEU A 197 -3.55 -1.67 2.59
N SER A 198 -3.71 -0.43 3.06
CA SER A 198 -5.00 0.05 3.54
C SER A 198 -5.21 1.55 3.31
N ALA A 199 -6.48 1.96 3.23
CA ALA A 199 -6.85 3.38 3.25
C ALA A 199 -6.87 3.95 4.69
N ASP A 200 -6.73 3.10 5.71
CA ASP A 200 -6.74 3.48 7.12
C ASP A 200 -5.31 3.61 7.67
N ALA A 201 -4.87 4.85 7.88
CA ALA A 201 -3.53 5.18 8.36
C ALA A 201 -3.27 4.73 9.82
N GLU A 202 -4.29 4.66 10.68
CA GLU A 202 -4.13 4.15 12.05
C GLU A 202 -3.78 2.67 11.99
N LYS A 203 -4.49 1.91 11.16
CA LYS A 203 -4.27 0.48 11.01
C LYS A 203 -2.94 0.14 10.34
N VAL A 204 -2.50 0.98 9.42
CA VAL A 204 -1.14 0.89 8.86
C VAL A 204 -0.09 1.09 9.97
N ARG A 205 -0.27 2.09 10.86
CA ARG A 205 0.63 2.30 11.99
C ARG A 205 0.63 1.13 12.98
N GLU A 206 -0.54 0.58 13.31
CA GLU A 206 -0.65 -0.62 14.15
C GLU A 206 0.08 -1.82 13.52
N ALA A 207 -0.06 -2.02 12.21
CA ALA A 207 0.64 -3.09 11.48
C ALA A 207 2.17 -2.92 11.53
N LEU A 208 2.67 -1.70 11.26
CA LEU A 208 4.10 -1.38 11.32
C LEU A 208 4.67 -1.60 12.74
N ALA A 209 3.91 -1.25 13.78
CA ALA A 209 4.31 -1.46 15.17
C ALA A 209 4.47 -2.95 15.52
N GLU A 210 3.70 -3.82 14.87
CA GLU A 210 3.79 -5.29 14.98
C GLU A 210 4.84 -5.91 14.05
N GLY A 211 5.63 -5.09 13.34
CA GLY A 211 6.68 -5.55 12.43
C GLY A 211 6.18 -6.02 11.07
N ILE A 212 4.94 -5.69 10.70
CA ILE A 212 4.35 -6.01 9.39
C ILE A 212 4.61 -4.83 8.46
N ALA A 213 5.25 -5.08 7.30
CA ALA A 213 5.42 -4.03 6.31
C ALA A 213 4.05 -3.52 5.85
N ALA A 214 3.79 -2.23 5.95
CA ALA A 214 2.49 -1.66 5.63
C ALA A 214 2.58 -0.25 5.08
N ALA A 215 1.59 0.12 4.26
CA ALA A 215 1.49 1.46 3.69
C ALA A 215 0.03 1.89 3.53
N THR A 216 -0.19 3.20 3.69
CA THR A 216 -1.47 3.85 3.49
C THR A 216 -1.63 4.19 2.02
N MET A 217 -2.69 3.72 1.37
CA MET A 217 -3.02 4.10 -0.01
C MET A 217 -4.13 5.14 -0.03
N PHE A 218 -4.09 5.99 -1.05
CA PHE A 218 -5.05 7.07 -1.24
C PHE A 218 -5.84 6.83 -2.51
N MET A 219 -7.12 7.21 -2.49
CA MET A 219 -7.91 7.27 -3.69
C MET A 219 -7.39 8.40 -4.57
N SER A 220 -7.18 8.11 -5.85
CA SER A 220 -6.84 9.12 -6.87
C SER A 220 -7.86 9.06 -7.99
N GLU A 221 -8.30 10.23 -8.44
CA GLU A 221 -9.13 10.38 -9.64
C GLU A 221 -8.31 10.21 -10.93
N LYS A 222 -7.00 10.47 -10.83
CA LYS A 222 -6.06 10.33 -11.94
C LYS A 222 -5.22 9.07 -11.72
N LEU A 223 -5.43 8.08 -12.58
CA LEU A 223 -4.63 6.86 -12.60
C LEU A 223 -4.04 6.68 -13.99
N THR A 224 -2.71 6.63 -14.04
CA THR A 224 -1.98 6.34 -15.28
C THR A 224 -2.03 4.84 -15.56
N GLU A 225 -2.11 4.48 -16.83
CA GLU A 225 -2.07 3.08 -17.26
C GLU A 225 -0.70 2.45 -16.92
N VAL A 226 -0.75 1.26 -16.33
CA VAL A 226 0.43 0.48 -15.92
C VAL A 226 0.54 -0.81 -16.74
N SER A 227 1.74 -1.40 -16.74
CA SER A 227 2.00 -2.64 -17.51
C SER A 227 1.13 -3.80 -17.04
N GLN A 228 0.48 -4.50 -17.97
CA GLN A 228 -0.32 -5.68 -17.64
C GLN A 228 0.50 -6.98 -17.52
N THR A 229 1.77 -6.96 -17.94
CA THR A 229 2.63 -8.15 -18.06
C THR A 229 3.83 -8.14 -17.11
N GLN A 230 4.11 -6.99 -16.48
CA GLN A 230 5.24 -6.83 -15.58
C GLN A 230 4.81 -6.02 -14.35
N LEU A 231 4.83 -6.67 -13.19
CA LEU A 231 4.75 -6.03 -11.89
C LEU A 231 5.93 -5.08 -11.71
N ARG A 232 5.63 -3.81 -11.42
CA ARG A 232 6.61 -2.74 -11.18
C ARG A 232 6.39 -2.16 -9.80
N VAL A 233 7.37 -2.30 -8.92
CA VAL A 233 7.30 -1.83 -7.54
C VAL A 233 8.44 -0.86 -7.29
N ALA A 234 8.11 0.39 -6.95
CA ALA A 234 9.08 1.43 -6.68
C ALA A 234 9.12 1.75 -5.19
N PHE A 235 10.32 1.98 -4.67
CA PHE A 235 10.57 2.26 -3.26
C PHE A 235 11.42 3.50 -3.12
N ASP A 236 11.10 4.37 -2.16
CA ASP A 236 12.13 5.22 -1.59
C ASP A 236 13.17 4.40 -0.81
N GLY A 237 14.34 5.00 -0.59
CA GLY A 237 15.40 4.42 0.21
C GLY A 237 15.15 4.57 1.71
N ASP A 238 15.43 5.77 2.22
CA ASP A 238 15.44 6.06 3.66
C ASP A 238 14.02 5.97 4.25
N ALA A 239 13.91 5.51 5.50
CA ALA A 239 12.65 5.26 6.21
C ALA A 239 11.64 4.31 5.50
N VAL A 240 12.01 3.69 4.38
CA VAL A 240 11.22 2.69 3.65
C VAL A 240 11.98 1.36 3.55
N LEU A 241 13.09 1.33 2.80
CA LEU A 241 13.97 0.16 2.70
C LEU A 241 15.07 0.19 3.77
N PHE A 242 15.58 1.37 4.09
CA PHE A 242 16.55 1.60 5.15
C PHE A 242 15.86 2.23 6.36
N SER A 243 16.55 2.24 7.50
CA SER A 243 16.07 2.93 8.70
C SER A 243 16.02 4.46 8.48
N ASP A 244 15.51 5.18 9.48
CA ASP A 244 15.49 6.64 9.51
C ASP A 244 16.79 7.25 10.08
N GLU A 245 17.88 6.47 10.17
CA GLU A 245 19.19 6.90 10.69
C GLU A 245 19.72 8.13 9.95
N SER A 246 19.80 8.05 8.62
CA SER A 246 20.29 9.13 7.78
C SER A 246 19.44 10.39 7.88
N GLU A 247 18.12 10.25 8.05
CA GLU A 247 17.22 11.39 8.23
C GLU A 247 17.41 12.07 9.60
N ARG A 248 17.66 11.29 10.66
CA ARG A 248 17.99 11.84 12.00
C ARG A 248 19.26 12.68 11.94
N ILE A 249 20.26 12.23 11.21
CA ILE A 249 21.53 12.93 11.07
C ILE A 249 21.33 14.22 10.28
N PHE A 250 20.59 14.17 9.17
CA PHE A 250 20.27 15.36 8.40
C PHE A 250 19.51 16.42 9.23
N LYS A 251 18.51 16.02 10.04
CA LYS A 251 17.78 16.97 10.89
C LYS A 251 18.60 17.54 12.04
N THR A 252 19.58 16.80 12.56
CA THR A 252 20.38 17.25 13.70
C THR A 252 21.64 18.01 13.29
N GLN A 253 22.26 17.65 12.16
CA GLN A 253 23.57 18.15 11.75
C GLN A 253 23.56 18.84 10.37
N GLY A 254 22.41 18.90 9.70
CA GLY A 254 22.28 19.50 8.38
C GLY A 254 22.92 18.65 7.27
N LEU A 255 23.01 19.25 6.08
CA LEU A 255 23.44 18.56 4.86
C LEU A 255 24.93 18.17 4.89
N ASP A 256 25.78 19.03 5.43
CA ASP A 256 27.23 18.76 5.53
C ASP A 256 27.52 17.62 6.50
N GLY A 257 26.85 17.60 7.66
CA GLY A 257 26.95 16.52 8.62
C GLY A 257 26.46 15.19 8.05
N PHE A 258 25.37 15.21 7.28
CA PHE A 258 24.89 14.05 6.55
C PHE A 258 25.93 13.52 5.55
N PHE A 259 26.52 14.36 4.70
CA PHE A 259 27.52 13.90 3.73
C PHE A 259 28.80 13.37 4.39
N GLN A 260 29.23 14.00 5.47
CA GLN A 260 30.39 13.52 6.22
C GLN A 260 30.09 12.15 6.85
N HIS A 261 28.91 11.99 7.46
CA HIS A 261 28.48 10.72 8.03
C HIS A 261 28.39 9.60 6.98
N GLU A 262 27.79 9.86 5.82
CA GLU A 262 27.69 8.86 4.75
C GLU A 262 29.05 8.45 4.19
N ARG A 263 30.01 9.38 4.14
CA ARG A 263 31.41 9.09 3.74
C ARG A 263 32.13 8.24 4.78
N ASP A 264 32.03 8.61 6.06
CA ASP A 264 32.72 7.91 7.14
C ASP A 264 32.16 6.50 7.38
N ASN A 265 30.89 6.29 7.04
CA ASN A 265 30.19 5.02 7.21
C ASN A 265 29.92 4.28 5.89
N GLU A 266 30.65 4.59 4.81
CA GLU A 266 30.38 4.03 3.48
C GLU A 266 30.39 2.49 3.45
N ASP A 267 31.25 1.87 4.27
CA ASP A 267 31.39 0.42 4.40
C ASP A 267 30.59 -0.18 5.58
N VAL A 268 29.87 0.65 6.33
CA VAL A 268 28.95 0.22 7.38
C VAL A 268 27.56 0.12 6.77
N LEU A 269 26.90 -1.04 6.90
CA LEU A 269 25.58 -1.23 6.31
C LEU A 269 24.54 -0.30 6.97
N LEU A 270 23.56 0.14 6.18
CA LEU A 270 22.39 0.82 6.75
C LEU A 270 21.52 -0.18 7.50
N ASP A 271 20.90 0.28 8.58
CA ASP A 271 19.89 -0.51 9.29
C ASP A 271 18.65 -0.74 8.41
N ARG A 272 17.91 -1.81 8.70
CA ARG A 272 16.73 -2.20 7.91
C ARG A 272 15.54 -1.27 8.16
N GLY A 273 14.87 -0.88 7.09
CA GLY A 273 13.57 -0.21 7.11
C GLY A 273 12.39 -1.20 7.14
N PRO A 274 11.15 -0.70 7.28
CA PRO A 274 9.96 -1.53 7.42
C PRO A 274 9.63 -2.37 6.19
N LEU A 275 9.99 -1.94 4.98
CA LEU A 275 9.64 -2.64 3.73
C LEU A 275 10.79 -3.52 3.17
N LYS A 276 11.93 -3.60 3.86
CA LYS A 276 13.09 -4.39 3.42
C LYS A 276 12.75 -5.86 3.20
N ASP A 277 11.97 -6.48 4.07
CA ASP A 277 11.64 -7.91 3.97
C ASP A 277 10.61 -8.19 2.88
N PHE A 278 9.75 -7.21 2.55
CA PHE A 278 8.89 -7.29 1.37
C PHE A 278 9.73 -7.25 0.08
N LEU A 279 10.70 -6.33 -0.04
CA LEU A 279 11.65 -6.32 -1.16
C LEU A 279 12.43 -7.64 -1.26
N ALA A 280 12.84 -8.22 -0.14
CA ALA A 280 13.50 -9.53 -0.12
C ALA A 280 12.60 -10.66 -0.66
N SER A 281 11.31 -10.60 -0.34
CA SER A 281 10.31 -11.55 -0.85
C SER A 281 10.14 -11.41 -2.38
N LEU A 282 10.10 -10.18 -2.91
CA LEU A 282 10.11 -9.94 -4.36
C LEU A 282 11.39 -10.48 -5.01
N GLY A 283 12.56 -10.19 -4.43
CA GLY A 283 13.85 -10.68 -4.92
C GLY A 283 13.96 -12.20 -4.92
N LYS A 284 13.34 -12.88 -3.95
CA LYS A 284 13.25 -14.35 -3.92
C LYS A 284 12.46 -14.88 -5.12
N LEU A 285 11.31 -14.28 -5.43
CA LEU A 285 10.51 -14.66 -6.60
C LEU A 285 11.23 -14.34 -7.92
N GLN A 286 11.90 -13.18 -8.02
CA GLN A 286 12.74 -12.83 -9.18
C GLN A 286 13.81 -13.89 -9.45
N LYS A 287 14.51 -14.37 -8.41
CA LYS A 287 15.53 -15.42 -8.54
C LYS A 287 14.98 -16.73 -9.11
N LYS A 288 13.69 -17.05 -8.90
CA LYS A 288 13.07 -18.23 -9.54
C LYS A 288 13.00 -18.06 -11.06
N PHE A 289 12.62 -16.89 -11.55
CA PHE A 289 12.65 -16.60 -12.98
C PHE A 289 14.08 -16.64 -13.53
N TYR A 290 15.04 -16.09 -12.79
CA TYR A 290 16.45 -16.08 -13.20
C TYR A 290 17.01 -17.49 -13.36
N ALA A 291 16.66 -18.41 -12.44
CA ALA A 291 17.06 -19.80 -12.49
C ALA A 291 16.50 -20.56 -13.72
N LYS A 292 15.47 -20.03 -14.38
CA LYS A 292 14.90 -20.55 -15.63
C LYS A 292 15.36 -19.77 -16.87
N GLY A 293 16.34 -18.88 -16.74
CA GLY A 293 16.85 -18.05 -17.83
C GLY A 293 16.02 -16.80 -18.12
N HIS A 294 14.98 -16.52 -17.34
CA HIS A 294 14.08 -15.37 -17.52
C HIS A 294 14.55 -14.11 -16.77
N ARG A 295 15.85 -13.79 -16.83
CA ARG A 295 16.40 -12.62 -16.13
C ARG A 295 16.00 -11.29 -16.79
N LEU A 296 16.04 -11.23 -18.11
CA LEU A 296 15.76 -10.00 -18.85
C LEU A 296 14.26 -9.74 -19.02
N ASP A 297 13.44 -10.78 -19.09
CA ASP A 297 11.99 -10.74 -19.25
C ASP A 297 11.23 -11.08 -17.95
N CYS A 298 11.91 -10.96 -16.80
CA CYS A 298 11.31 -11.20 -15.49
C CYS A 298 10.04 -10.34 -15.32
N PRO A 299 8.90 -10.93 -14.91
CA PRO A 299 7.66 -10.19 -14.72
C PRO A 299 7.64 -9.37 -13.44
N ILE A 300 8.68 -9.41 -12.61
CA ILE A 300 8.82 -8.54 -11.44
C ILE A 300 9.99 -7.61 -11.71
N ARG A 301 9.77 -6.30 -11.57
CA ARG A 301 10.78 -5.26 -11.68
C ARG A 301 10.70 -4.32 -10.48
N THR A 302 11.83 -4.12 -9.83
CA THR A 302 11.95 -3.31 -8.61
C THR A 302 12.79 -2.06 -8.88
N TYR A 303 12.39 -0.95 -8.26
CA TYR A 303 13.01 0.35 -8.45
C TYR A 303 13.36 0.98 -7.11
N LEU A 304 14.58 1.48 -6.97
CA LEU A 304 14.97 2.41 -5.91
C LEU A 304 14.86 3.82 -6.47
N VAL A 305 14.00 4.66 -5.91
CA VAL A 305 13.81 6.06 -6.33
C VAL A 305 14.08 6.96 -5.13
N THR A 306 15.32 7.43 -5.01
CA THR A 306 15.79 8.10 -3.79
C THR A 306 16.27 9.52 -4.05
N ALA A 307 16.05 10.40 -3.06
CA ALA A 307 16.60 11.75 -3.06
C ALA A 307 18.12 11.80 -2.85
N ARG A 308 18.74 10.67 -2.44
CA ARG A 308 20.19 10.56 -2.29
C ARG A 308 20.92 10.92 -3.59
N SER A 309 22.11 11.50 -3.45
CA SER A 309 23.02 11.74 -4.57
C SER A 309 23.88 10.49 -4.81
N ALA A 310 23.97 10.05 -6.06
CA ALA A 310 24.79 8.88 -6.43
C ALA A 310 26.25 9.03 -5.99
N ALA A 311 26.81 10.24 -6.15
CA ALA A 311 28.23 10.50 -5.94
C ALA A 311 28.63 10.63 -4.46
N SER A 312 27.71 11.05 -3.58
CA SER A 312 28.07 11.39 -2.19
C SER A 312 27.37 10.56 -1.11
N SER A 313 26.20 9.99 -1.40
CA SER A 313 25.37 9.28 -0.40
C SER A 313 24.74 7.98 -0.93
N GLY A 314 24.90 7.68 -2.22
CA GLY A 314 24.31 6.50 -2.84
C GLY A 314 25.13 5.22 -2.66
N ILE A 315 26.44 5.33 -2.44
CA ILE A 315 27.34 4.16 -2.40
C ILE A 315 26.99 3.24 -1.22
N ARG A 316 26.80 3.79 -0.02
CA ARG A 316 26.41 3.03 1.19
C ARG A 316 25.08 2.28 0.98
N ALA A 317 24.10 2.92 0.35
CA ALA A 317 22.81 2.32 0.02
C ALA A 317 22.95 1.13 -0.94
N LEU A 318 23.74 1.27 -2.02
CA LEU A 318 24.00 0.19 -2.97
C LEU A 318 24.80 -0.96 -2.34
N LYS A 319 25.82 -0.64 -1.53
CA LYS A 319 26.58 -1.64 -0.75
C LYS A 319 25.66 -2.43 0.18
N THR A 320 24.72 -1.75 0.83
CA THR A 320 23.73 -2.36 1.72
C THR A 320 22.81 -3.32 0.98
N LEU A 321 22.18 -2.89 -0.12
CA LEU A 321 21.31 -3.75 -0.92
C LEU A 321 22.04 -5.00 -1.42
N ARG A 322 23.28 -4.82 -1.92
CA ARG A 322 24.15 -5.92 -2.35
C ARG A 322 24.48 -6.89 -1.21
N ALA A 323 24.82 -6.37 -0.03
CA ALA A 323 25.12 -7.20 1.14
C ALA A 323 23.89 -8.02 1.60
N TRP A 324 22.69 -7.47 1.44
CA TRP A 324 21.43 -8.20 1.66
C TRP A 324 21.07 -9.18 0.53
N GLY A 325 21.87 -9.25 -0.54
CA GLY A 325 21.59 -10.08 -1.71
C GLY A 325 20.34 -9.63 -2.48
N LEU A 326 19.99 -8.33 -2.37
CA LEU A 326 18.89 -7.69 -3.07
C LEU A 326 19.44 -6.94 -4.29
N GLU A 327 19.06 -7.41 -5.47
CA GLU A 327 19.40 -6.79 -6.73
C GLU A 327 18.21 -5.97 -7.20
N THR A 328 18.21 -4.67 -6.91
CA THR A 328 17.22 -3.76 -7.49
C THR A 328 17.50 -3.61 -8.99
N ASP A 329 16.48 -3.77 -9.84
CA ASP A 329 16.67 -3.74 -11.29
C ASP A 329 17.10 -2.36 -11.78
N GLU A 330 16.55 -1.30 -11.18
CA GLU A 330 16.89 0.09 -11.49
C GLU A 330 17.02 0.93 -10.21
N ALA A 331 18.10 1.71 -10.12
CA ALA A 331 18.33 2.64 -9.01
C ALA A 331 18.49 4.07 -9.54
N LEU A 332 17.59 4.94 -9.13
CA LEU A 332 17.50 6.34 -9.52
C LEU A 332 17.87 7.22 -8.33
N PHE A 333 19.04 7.83 -8.43
CA PHE A 333 19.56 8.78 -7.44
C PHE A 333 19.31 10.21 -7.94
N LEU A 334 18.36 10.89 -7.31
CA LEU A 334 17.84 12.16 -7.81
C LEU A 334 18.57 13.38 -7.27
N ALA A 335 19.44 13.22 -6.25
CA ALA A 335 20.17 14.33 -5.64
C ALA A 335 19.25 15.51 -5.25
N GLY A 336 18.07 15.20 -4.69
CA GLY A 336 17.04 16.18 -4.31
C GLY A 336 16.09 16.63 -5.41
N ALA A 337 16.27 16.19 -6.67
CA ALA A 337 15.31 16.49 -7.73
C ALA A 337 13.94 15.80 -7.47
N PRO A 338 12.82 16.36 -7.98
CA PRO A 338 11.50 15.79 -7.79
C PRO A 338 11.39 14.35 -8.33
N LYS A 339 10.71 13.47 -7.58
CA LYS A 339 10.50 12.06 -7.95
C LYS A 339 9.44 11.88 -9.04
N GLY A 340 8.44 12.77 -9.08
CA GLY A 340 7.27 12.69 -9.97
C GLY A 340 7.58 12.41 -11.44
N PRO A 341 8.47 13.18 -12.11
CA PRO A 341 8.81 12.94 -13.51
C PRO A 341 9.39 11.54 -13.80
N MET A 342 10.19 11.00 -12.86
CA MET A 342 10.72 9.65 -13.01
C MET A 342 9.64 8.59 -12.79
N LEU A 343 8.74 8.81 -11.84
CA LEU A 343 7.61 7.91 -11.57
C LEU A 343 6.62 7.86 -12.76
N ASP A 344 6.36 9.00 -13.42
CA ASP A 344 5.57 9.05 -14.66
C ASP A 344 6.20 8.24 -15.81
N LYS A 345 7.54 8.21 -15.87
CA LYS A 345 8.27 7.38 -16.83
C LYS A 345 8.23 5.89 -16.48
N ILE A 346 8.43 5.56 -15.20
CA ILE A 346 8.46 4.18 -14.69
C ILE A 346 7.07 3.54 -14.78
N ARG A 347 6.01 4.31 -14.48
CA ARG A 347 4.63 3.85 -14.34
C ARG A 347 4.53 2.63 -13.42
N PRO A 348 4.96 2.75 -12.14
CA PRO A 348 4.91 1.64 -11.22
C PRO A 348 3.45 1.31 -10.86
N HIS A 349 3.20 0.05 -10.51
CA HIS A 349 1.92 -0.37 -9.94
C HIS A 349 1.71 0.23 -8.56
N ILE A 350 2.80 0.41 -7.82
CA ILE A 350 2.81 1.05 -6.52
C ILE A 350 4.18 1.67 -6.26
N TYR A 351 4.17 2.88 -5.70
CA TYR A 351 5.33 3.59 -5.21
C TYR A 351 5.23 3.78 -3.69
N PHE A 352 6.27 3.44 -2.93
CA PHE A 352 6.32 3.61 -1.47
C PHE A 352 7.24 4.75 -1.06
N ASP A 353 6.74 5.64 -0.20
CA ASP A 353 7.51 6.77 0.33
C ASP A 353 7.04 7.09 1.76
N ASP A 354 7.94 7.53 2.63
CA ASP A 354 7.59 7.93 4.00
C ASP A 354 7.15 9.39 4.10
N GLN A 355 7.38 10.21 3.07
CA GLN A 355 7.06 11.62 3.08
C GLN A 355 5.83 11.94 2.25
N MET A 356 4.86 12.58 2.91
CA MET A 356 3.57 12.89 2.30
C MET A 356 3.69 13.77 1.05
N PHE A 357 4.65 14.71 1.04
CA PHE A 357 4.93 15.57 -0.11
C PHE A 357 5.34 14.78 -1.37
N HIS A 358 6.10 13.70 -1.22
CA HIS A 358 6.50 12.86 -2.35
C HIS A 358 5.36 11.99 -2.87
N VAL A 359 4.52 11.48 -1.96
CA VAL A 359 3.32 10.71 -2.32
C VAL A 359 2.31 11.59 -3.06
N GLU A 360 2.06 12.81 -2.57
CA GLU A 360 1.18 13.78 -3.23
C GLU A 360 1.72 14.15 -4.63
N GLY A 361 3.00 14.48 -4.74
CA GLY A 361 3.63 14.78 -6.04
C GLY A 361 3.61 13.60 -7.02
N ALA A 362 3.67 12.36 -6.54
CA ALA A 362 3.49 11.17 -7.38
C ALA A 362 2.04 11.00 -7.83
N ALA A 363 1.07 11.24 -6.94
CA ALA A 363 -0.35 11.17 -7.24
C ALA A 363 -0.78 12.23 -8.26
N GLU A 364 -0.21 13.44 -8.23
CA GLU A 364 -0.43 14.49 -9.24
C GLU A 364 -0.04 14.01 -10.66
N MET A 365 0.98 13.15 -10.75
CA MET A 365 1.43 12.51 -11.99
C MET A 365 0.59 11.29 -12.38
N GLY A 366 -0.41 10.91 -11.58
CA GLY A 366 -1.25 9.73 -11.79
C GLY A 366 -0.62 8.41 -11.35
N THR A 367 0.48 8.47 -10.59
CA THR A 367 1.11 7.28 -10.01
C THR A 367 0.39 6.88 -8.74
N VAL A 368 0.11 5.58 -8.57
CA VAL A 368 -0.38 5.04 -7.30
C VAL A 368 0.77 5.06 -6.29
N ALA A 369 0.67 5.98 -5.34
CA ALA A 369 1.66 6.14 -4.27
C ALA A 369 1.05 5.80 -2.90
N ALA A 370 1.84 5.14 -2.06
CA ALA A 370 1.45 4.65 -0.76
C ALA A 370 2.42 5.20 0.31
N HIS A 371 1.84 5.79 1.35
CA HIS A 371 2.59 6.41 2.43
C HIS A 371 2.98 5.39 3.49
N VAL A 372 4.26 5.32 3.82
CA VAL A 372 4.80 4.47 4.89
C VAL A 372 5.02 5.36 6.13
N PRO A 373 4.10 5.39 7.12
CA PRO A 373 4.23 6.25 8.29
C PRO A 373 5.28 5.68 9.27
N TYR A 374 6.54 5.75 8.89
CA TYR A 374 7.71 5.29 9.64
C TYR A 374 8.74 6.40 9.80
N GLY A 375 9.56 6.31 10.85
CA GLY A 375 10.67 7.22 11.10
C GLY A 375 10.31 8.52 11.82
N ILE A 376 11.33 9.34 12.09
CA ILE A 376 11.17 10.60 12.82
C ILE A 376 10.34 11.66 12.07
N ALA A 377 10.22 11.58 10.75
CA ALA A 377 9.37 12.49 9.96
C ALA A 377 7.92 12.51 10.44
N GLN A 378 7.45 11.39 11.02
CA GLN A 378 6.07 11.22 11.47
C GLN A 378 5.76 11.84 12.82
N LYS A 379 6.78 12.27 13.59
CA LYS A 379 6.60 12.72 14.99
C LYS A 379 6.20 14.18 15.17
N TYR A 380 5.89 14.90 14.09
CA TYR A 380 5.38 16.27 14.22
C TYR A 380 3.87 16.25 14.54
N PRO A 381 3.44 16.76 15.70
CA PRO A 381 2.03 16.77 16.05
C PRO A 381 1.27 17.67 15.08
N HIS A 382 0.08 17.22 14.66
CA HIS A 382 -0.96 18.07 14.09
C HIS A 382 -0.98 19.41 14.86
N LYS A 383 -0.86 20.54 14.14
CA LYS A 383 -1.17 21.86 14.70
C LYS A 383 -2.54 21.73 15.37
N LYS A 384 -2.57 21.79 16.71
CA LYS A 384 -3.82 21.97 17.46
C LYS A 384 -4.52 23.16 16.84
N SER A 385 -5.72 22.95 16.30
CA SER A 385 -6.62 24.03 15.95
C SER A 385 -6.75 24.92 17.18
N SER A 386 -6.26 26.14 17.07
CA SER A 386 -6.44 27.15 18.09
C SER A 386 -7.94 27.33 18.27
N LYS A 387 -8.48 26.91 19.43
CA LYS A 387 -9.77 27.36 19.89
C LYS A 387 -9.76 28.89 19.82
N ALA A 388 -10.58 29.44 18.93
CA ALA A 388 -10.90 30.86 18.95
C ALA A 388 -11.61 31.14 20.28
N GLY A 389 -10.88 31.76 21.20
CA GLY A 389 -11.46 32.41 22.36
C GLY A 389 -11.71 33.87 22.03
N LYS A 390 -12.98 34.25 21.91
CA LYS A 390 -13.62 35.34 22.66
C LYS A 390 -15.09 35.40 22.32
#